data_AF-A0A7L3STM9-F1
#
_entry.id   AF-A0A7L3STM9-F1
#
_cell.length_a   1.000
_cell.length_b   1.000
_cell.length_c   1.000
_cell.angle_alpha   90.00
_cell.angle_beta   90.00
_cell.angle_gamma   90.00
#
_symmetry.space_group_name_H-M   'P 1'
#
loop_
_entity.id
_entity.type
_entity.pdbx_description
1 polymer ?
#
loop_
_entity_poly.entity_id
_entity_poly.type
_entity_poly.pdbx_seq_one_letter_code
_entity_poly.pdbx_strand_id
1 'polypeptide(L)'
;KYMQEARSLGKNLRQPKLSDLSPAVIAQTNWKFVEGLLKECRMKTKRMLVEKMGHEAVELGHGEANITGLEENTLIASLCDLLERIWSHGLQVKQGKSALWSHLLQYQEREEKQEHSAESPVAVGTERRKSDTGITLPTLRVSLIQDMRY
;
A
#
# COMPACT_ATOMS: atom_id res chain seq x y z
N LYS A 1 10.23 -6.08 47.71
CA LYS A 1 10.68 -7.46 47.40
C LYS A 1 9.60 -8.26 46.66
N TYR A 2 8.33 -8.29 47.12
CA TYR A 2 7.25 -9.03 46.44
C TYR A 2 6.81 -8.53 45.03
N MET A 3 7.10 -7.28 44.64
CA MET A 3 6.69 -6.77 43.30
C MET A 3 7.68 -7.07 42.16
N GLN A 4 8.94 -7.45 42.46
CA GLN A 4 9.92 -7.78 41.42
C GLN A 4 9.80 -9.23 40.93
N GLU A 5 9.29 -10.14 41.77
CA GLU A 5 9.14 -11.56 41.44
C GLU A 5 7.97 -11.83 40.49
N ALA A 6 6.91 -11.01 40.51
CA ALA A 6 5.81 -11.13 39.55
C ALA A 6 6.23 -10.82 38.10
N ARG A 7 7.31 -10.06 37.88
CA ARG A 7 7.85 -9.75 36.53
C ARG A 7 8.85 -10.79 36.02
N SER A 8 9.30 -11.75 36.83
CA SER A 8 10.29 -12.75 36.39
C SER A 8 9.66 -14.06 35.90
N LEU A 9 8.41 -14.38 36.31
CA LEU A 9 7.74 -15.63 35.90
C LEU A 9 7.43 -15.72 34.39
N GLY A 10 7.35 -14.61 33.67
CA GLY A 10 7.06 -14.61 32.23
C GLY A 10 8.26 -14.83 31.31
N LYS A 11 9.49 -14.93 31.85
CA LYS A 11 10.72 -14.83 31.04
C LYS A 11 11.30 -16.15 30.53
N ASN A 12 10.66 -17.29 30.79
CA ASN A 12 11.18 -18.61 30.40
C ASN A 12 10.28 -19.42 29.47
N LEU A 13 9.24 -18.83 28.87
CA LEU A 13 8.60 -19.47 27.71
C LEU A 13 9.32 -19.01 26.45
N ARG A 14 10.42 -19.71 26.13
CA ARG A 14 11.20 -19.52 24.90
C ARG A 14 10.21 -19.63 23.73
N GLN A 15 9.82 -18.50 23.14
CA GLN A 15 9.10 -18.55 21.87
C GLN A 15 9.98 -19.32 20.87
N PRO A 16 9.45 -20.33 20.16
CA PRO A 16 10.22 -21.07 19.18
C PRO A 16 10.82 -20.08 18.18
N LYS A 17 12.13 -20.11 17.98
CA LYS A 17 12.74 -19.29 16.93
C LYS A 17 12.24 -19.86 15.60
N LEU A 18 11.95 -19.00 14.61
CA LEU A 18 11.54 -19.44 13.27
C LEU A 18 12.53 -20.43 12.63
N SER A 19 13.80 -20.38 13.04
CA SER A 19 14.87 -21.32 12.65
C SER A 19 14.63 -22.76 13.07
N ASP A 20 13.78 -23.00 14.07
CA ASP A 20 13.55 -24.31 14.68
C ASP A 20 12.35 -25.03 14.02
N LEU A 21 11.66 -24.37 13.08
CA LEU A 21 10.49 -24.88 12.38
C LEU A 21 10.85 -25.47 11.01
N SER A 22 10.13 -26.52 10.60
CA SER A 22 10.31 -27.09 9.26
C SER A 22 9.85 -26.11 8.17
N PRO A 23 10.42 -26.19 6.95
CA PRO A 23 9.99 -25.35 5.83
C PRO A 23 8.47 -25.41 5.56
N ALA A 24 7.85 -26.58 5.73
CA ALA A 24 6.41 -26.76 5.57
C ALA A 24 5.60 -25.98 6.63
N VAL A 25 6.05 -25.97 7.89
CA VAL A 25 5.40 -25.22 8.97
C VAL A 25 5.57 -23.71 8.76
N ILE A 26 6.75 -23.27 8.31
CA ILE A 26 7.00 -21.86 7.97
C ILE A 26 6.06 -21.42 6.83
N ALA A 27 5.99 -22.20 5.74
CA ALA A 27 5.10 -21.91 4.63
C ALA A 27 3.63 -21.86 5.05
N GLN A 28 3.18 -22.79 5.89
CA GLN A 28 1.80 -22.79 6.41
C GLN A 28 1.51 -21.56 7.28
N THR A 29 2.47 -21.15 8.10
CA THR A 29 2.35 -19.95 8.95
C THR A 29 2.25 -18.69 8.10
N ASN A 30 3.13 -18.56 7.10
CA ASN A 30 3.12 -17.43 6.16
C ASN A 30 1.79 -17.39 5.37
N TRP A 31 1.28 -18.54 4.93
CA TRP A 31 -0.01 -18.62 4.23
C TRP A 31 -1.16 -18.10 5.09
N LYS A 32 -1.25 -18.54 6.35
CA LYS A 32 -2.29 -18.06 7.29
C LYS A 32 -2.17 -16.56 7.54
N PHE A 33 -0.95 -16.04 7.64
CA PHE A 33 -0.73 -14.61 7.81
C PHE A 33 -1.23 -13.81 6.58
N VAL A 34 -0.89 -14.26 5.37
CA VAL A 34 -1.35 -13.65 4.12
C VAL A 34 -2.88 -13.69 4.01
N GLU A 35 -3.52 -14.81 4.38
CA GLU A 35 -4.98 -14.90 4.41
C GLU A 35 -5.59 -13.87 5.38
N GLY A 36 -4.96 -13.67 6.54
CA GLY A 36 -5.33 -12.63 7.50
C GLY A 36 -5.25 -11.23 6.91
N LEU A 37 -4.14 -10.89 6.25
CA LEU A 37 -3.95 -9.60 5.58
C LEU A 37 -5.01 -9.36 4.50
N LEU A 38 -5.35 -10.37 3.71
CA LEU A 38 -6.36 -10.28 2.66
C LEU A 38 -7.77 -10.03 3.23
N LYS A 39 -8.12 -10.73 4.32
CA LYS A 39 -9.40 -10.51 5.03
C LYS A 39 -9.47 -9.10 5.61
N GLU A 40 -8.39 -8.62 6.20
CA GLU A 40 -8.31 -7.28 6.77
C GLU A 40 -8.42 -6.20 5.67
N CYS A 41 -7.73 -6.38 4.55
CA CYS A 41 -7.80 -5.50 3.38
C CYS A 41 -9.25 -5.38 2.89
N ARG A 42 -9.90 -6.50 2.61
CA ARG A 42 -11.31 -6.53 2.19
C ARG A 42 -12.21 -5.77 3.17
N MET A 43 -12.03 -6.01 4.47
CA MET A 43 -12.86 -5.40 5.50
C MET A 43 -12.65 -3.88 5.57
N LYS A 44 -11.40 -3.41 5.55
CA LYS A 44 -11.08 -1.97 5.57
C LYS A 44 -11.59 -1.26 4.33
N THR A 45 -11.35 -1.81 3.14
CA THR A 45 -11.85 -1.22 1.89
C THR A 45 -13.38 -1.17 1.87
N LYS A 46 -14.06 -2.25 2.27
CA LYS A 46 -15.53 -2.26 2.37
C LYS A 46 -16.03 -1.21 3.35
N ARG A 47 -15.39 -1.08 4.51
CA ARG A 47 -15.76 -0.05 5.49
C ARG A 47 -15.60 1.34 4.87
N MET A 48 -14.41 1.68 4.36
CA MET A 48 -14.16 2.98 3.73
C MET A 48 -15.17 3.32 2.63
N LEU A 49 -15.59 2.33 1.82
CA LEU A 49 -16.60 2.53 0.79
C LEU A 49 -18.00 2.79 1.38
N VAL A 50 -18.46 1.98 2.32
CA VAL A 50 -19.79 2.15 2.95
C VAL A 50 -19.89 3.51 3.64
N GLU A 51 -18.82 3.87 4.34
CA GLU A 51 -18.66 5.14 5.04
C GLU A 51 -18.69 6.35 4.08
N LYS A 52 -17.97 6.29 2.95
CA LYS A 52 -18.02 7.34 1.92
C LYS A 52 -19.39 7.43 1.22
N MET A 53 -20.00 6.30 0.87
CA MET A 53 -21.34 6.29 0.26
C MET A 53 -22.42 6.81 1.22
N GLY A 54 -22.30 6.50 2.52
CA GLY A 54 -23.19 7.03 3.56
C GLY A 54 -23.08 8.56 3.67
N HIS A 55 -21.86 9.09 3.63
CA HIS A 55 -21.61 10.52 3.61
C HIS A 55 -22.20 11.22 2.36
N GLU A 56 -21.96 10.68 1.17
CA GLU A 56 -22.53 11.23 -0.08
C GLU A 56 -24.06 11.21 -0.08
N ALA A 57 -24.69 10.17 0.50
CA ALA A 57 -26.15 10.11 0.65
C ALA A 57 -26.69 11.21 1.59
N VAL A 58 -25.89 11.60 2.60
CA VAL A 58 -26.24 12.64 3.57
C VAL A 58 -26.08 14.04 2.99
N GLU A 59 -25.03 14.29 2.21
CA GLU A 59 -24.85 15.56 1.49
C GLU A 59 -25.99 15.83 0.49
N LEU A 60 -26.67 14.79 0.02
CA LEU A 60 -27.87 14.86 -0.82
C LEU A 60 -29.20 14.99 -0.04
N GLY A 61 -29.16 15.17 1.29
CA GLY A 61 -30.33 15.48 2.12
C GLY A 61 -31.06 14.27 2.72
N HIS A 62 -30.50 13.07 2.70
CA HIS A 62 -31.02 11.91 3.44
C HIS A 62 -30.34 11.81 4.82
N GLY A 63 -31.11 11.78 5.91
CA GLY A 63 -30.59 11.93 7.28
C GLY A 63 -29.43 11.02 7.73
N GLU A 64 -28.56 11.63 8.54
CA GLU A 64 -27.41 11.19 9.36
C GLU A 64 -26.64 9.90 9.04
N ALA A 65 -25.50 10.11 8.39
CA ALA A 65 -24.26 9.34 8.50
C ALA A 65 -23.09 10.33 8.38
N ASN A 66 -22.88 11.16 9.41
CA ASN A 66 -21.75 12.08 9.44
C ASN A 66 -20.50 11.33 9.91
N ILE A 67 -19.63 10.94 8.99
CA ILE A 67 -18.23 10.72 9.35
C ILE A 67 -17.61 12.07 9.63
N THR A 68 -17.06 12.21 10.82
CA THR A 68 -16.22 13.38 11.13
C THR A 68 -14.90 13.25 10.39
N GLY A 69 -14.26 14.36 9.99
CA GLY A 69 -12.94 14.32 9.34
C GLY A 69 -11.86 13.58 10.17
N LEU A 70 -12.07 13.43 11.49
CA LEU A 70 -11.25 12.61 12.37
C LEU A 70 -11.40 11.10 12.11
N GLU A 71 -12.62 10.62 11.87
CA GLU A 71 -12.89 9.21 11.56
C GLU A 71 -12.32 8.83 10.20
N GLU A 72 -12.45 9.71 9.21
CA GLU A 72 -11.81 9.54 7.90
C GLU A 72 -10.29 9.43 8.02
N ASN A 73 -9.65 10.36 8.74
CA ASN A 73 -8.21 10.32 8.98
C ASN A 73 -7.77 9.03 9.68
N THR A 74 -8.56 8.54 10.61
CA THR A 74 -8.28 7.28 11.32
C THR A 74 -8.37 6.07 10.37
N LEU A 75 -9.36 6.06 9.48
CA LEU A 75 -9.50 5.00 8.48
C LEU A 75 -8.30 4.99 7.52
N ILE A 76 -7.89 6.17 7.02
CA ILE A 76 -6.73 6.34 6.15
C ILE A 76 -5.45 5.87 6.85
N ALA A 77 -5.19 6.34 8.08
CA ALA A 77 -4.00 5.92 8.84
C ALA A 77 -3.95 4.39 9.00
N SER A 78 -5.10 3.77 9.33
CA SER A 78 -5.19 2.32 9.49
C SER A 78 -5.02 1.54 8.19
N LEU A 79 -5.35 2.15 7.04
CA LEU A 79 -5.10 1.58 5.72
C LEU A 79 -3.62 1.66 5.36
N CYS A 80 -2.97 2.80 5.63
CA CYS A 80 -1.54 2.97 5.44
C CYS A 80 -0.74 1.94 6.25
N ASP A 81 -1.11 1.71 7.51
CA ASP A 81 -0.49 0.68 8.36
C ASP A 81 -0.68 -0.74 7.80
N LEU A 82 -1.84 -1.03 7.20
CA LEU A 82 -2.08 -2.32 6.55
C LEU A 82 -1.22 -2.48 5.30
N LEU A 83 -1.12 -1.47 4.44
CA LEU A 83 -0.25 -1.50 3.27
C LEU A 83 1.21 -1.70 3.68
N GLU A 84 1.68 -1.01 4.70
CA GLU A 84 3.05 -1.19 5.20
C GLU A 84 3.31 -2.62 5.68
N ARG A 85 2.34 -3.25 6.37
CA ARG A 85 2.44 -4.67 6.77
C ARG A 85 2.45 -5.63 5.59
N ILE A 86 1.65 -5.36 4.55
CA ILE A 86 1.62 -6.19 3.34
C ILE A 86 2.97 -6.13 2.63
N TRP A 87 3.54 -4.93 2.42
CA TRP A 87 4.81 -4.77 1.71
C TRP A 87 6.02 -5.20 2.56
N SER A 88 5.92 -5.12 3.88
CA SER A 88 6.96 -5.62 4.78
C SER A 88 6.98 -7.15 4.90
N HIS A 89 5.90 -7.84 4.52
CA HIS A 89 5.79 -9.28 4.73
C HIS A 89 6.79 -10.06 3.87
N GLY A 90 7.52 -11.00 4.50
CA GLY A 90 8.50 -11.84 3.81
C GLY A 90 9.84 -11.17 3.51
N LEU A 91 10.00 -9.87 3.81
CA LEU A 91 11.29 -9.21 3.71
C LEU A 91 12.27 -9.74 4.77
N GLN A 92 13.39 -10.28 4.30
CA GLN A 92 14.48 -10.73 5.16
C GLN A 92 15.31 -9.55 5.68
N VAL A 93 15.44 -8.50 4.86
CA VAL A 93 16.19 -7.29 5.18
C VAL A 93 15.31 -6.10 4.88
N LYS A 94 15.10 -5.24 5.88
CA LYS A 94 14.38 -3.98 5.70
C LYS A 94 15.31 -2.94 5.07
N GLN A 95 14.84 -2.29 4.02
CA GLN A 95 15.46 -1.08 3.48
C GLN A 95 14.65 0.13 3.93
N GLY A 96 15.33 1.14 4.49
CA GLY A 96 14.67 2.35 4.96
C GLY A 96 13.63 2.12 6.09
N LYS A 97 12.72 3.09 6.25
CA LYS A 97 11.67 3.07 7.29
C LYS A 97 10.34 2.45 6.81
N SER A 98 10.08 2.50 5.49
CA SER A 98 8.85 2.00 4.86
C SER A 98 9.22 1.08 3.71
N ALA A 99 8.79 -0.18 3.80
CA ALA A 99 8.95 -1.18 2.76
C ALA A 99 8.15 -0.79 1.51
N LEU A 100 6.96 -0.21 1.69
CA LEU A 100 6.15 0.31 0.59
C LEU A 100 6.90 1.42 -0.15
N TRP A 101 7.42 2.40 0.56
CA TRP A 101 8.15 3.51 -0.05
C TRP A 101 9.43 3.05 -0.76
N SER A 102 10.19 2.15 -0.14
CA SER A 102 11.38 1.57 -0.79
C SER A 102 11.03 0.82 -2.07
N HIS A 103 9.91 0.10 -2.09
CA HIS A 103 9.44 -0.57 -3.31
C HIS A 103 9.05 0.44 -4.40
N LEU A 104 8.32 1.50 -4.04
CA LEU A 104 7.90 2.55 -4.98
C LEU A 104 9.09 3.27 -5.60
N LEU A 105 10.11 3.63 -4.80
CA LEU A 105 11.34 4.25 -5.31
C LEU A 105 12.09 3.33 -6.28
N GLN A 106 12.20 2.03 -5.96
CA GLN A 106 12.84 1.06 -6.85
C GLN A 106 12.05 0.89 -8.16
N TYR A 107 10.72 0.95 -8.10
CA TYR A 107 9.88 0.94 -9.29
C TYR A 107 10.16 2.18 -10.16
N GLN A 108 10.12 3.38 -9.57
CA GLN A 108 10.44 4.63 -10.27
C GLN A 108 11.82 4.58 -10.96
N GLU A 109 12.87 4.17 -10.24
CA GLU A 109 14.23 4.08 -10.82
C GLU A 109 14.31 3.10 -11.99
N ARG A 110 13.53 2.01 -11.98
CA ARG A 110 13.49 1.03 -13.07
C ARG A 110 12.83 1.61 -14.31
N GLU A 111 11.71 2.30 -14.15
CA GLU A 111 10.95 2.89 -15.25
C GLU A 111 11.75 4.04 -15.91
N GLU A 112 12.41 4.90 -15.13
CA GLU A 112 13.25 5.98 -15.65
C GLU A 112 14.45 5.43 -16.46
N LYS A 113 15.09 4.35 -16.01
CA LYS A 113 16.16 3.67 -16.77
C LYS A 113 15.67 3.09 -18.09
N GLN A 114 14.43 2.59 -18.12
CA GLN A 114 13.84 2.03 -19.33
C GLN A 114 13.50 3.12 -20.36
N GLU A 115 12.95 4.26 -19.93
CA GLU A 115 12.71 5.42 -20.80
C GLU A 115 14.03 5.94 -21.41
N HIS A 116 15.09 6.10 -20.61
CA HIS A 116 16.40 6.53 -21.12
C HIS A 116 17.04 5.55 -22.11
N SER A 117 16.73 4.26 -22.02
CA SER A 117 17.22 3.26 -22.99
C SER A 117 16.47 3.29 -24.33
N ALA A 118 15.23 3.82 -24.34
CA ALA A 118 14.38 3.90 -25.52
C ALA A 118 14.63 5.17 -26.37
N GLU A 119 15.27 6.21 -25.80
CA GLU A 119 15.54 7.49 -26.48
C GLU A 119 16.91 7.58 -27.19
N SER A 120 17.64 6.47 -27.37
CA SER A 120 18.89 6.47 -28.17
C SER A 120 18.60 6.45 -29.69
N PRO A 121 19.31 7.25 -30.52
CA PRO A 121 18.73 7.81 -31.73
C PRO A 121 18.78 6.87 -32.93
N VAL A 122 17.61 6.51 -33.47
CA VAL A 122 17.45 6.19 -34.90
C VAL A 122 16.56 7.25 -35.52
N ALA A 123 17.21 8.27 -36.07
CA ALA A 123 16.59 9.22 -36.97
C ALA A 123 16.27 8.53 -38.29
N VAL A 124 14.98 8.33 -38.59
CA VAL A 124 14.45 8.39 -39.97
C VAL A 124 13.02 8.92 -39.88
N GLY A 125 12.81 10.13 -40.39
CA GLY A 125 11.49 10.73 -40.48
C GLY A 125 10.63 10.11 -41.57
N THR A 126 9.32 10.22 -41.42
CA THR A 126 8.42 10.45 -42.55
C THR A 126 7.20 11.22 -42.04
N GLU A 127 7.01 12.42 -42.57
CA GLU A 127 5.80 13.21 -42.37
C GLU A 127 4.55 12.40 -42.74
N ARG A 128 3.50 12.50 -41.91
CA ARG A 128 2.13 12.40 -42.42
C ARG A 128 1.17 13.23 -41.59
N ARG A 129 0.77 14.35 -42.21
CA ARG A 129 -0.34 15.22 -41.81
C ARG A 129 -1.59 14.38 -41.48
N LYS A 130 -2.26 14.74 -40.38
CA LYS A 130 -3.72 14.78 -40.33
C LYS A 130 -4.18 15.79 -39.29
N SER A 131 -4.85 16.80 -39.80
CA SER A 131 -5.74 17.73 -39.11
C SER A 131 -6.79 17.00 -38.27
N ASP A 132 -7.00 17.45 -37.04
CA ASP A 132 -8.30 18.02 -36.65
C ASP A 132 -8.19 18.82 -35.34
N THR A 133 -8.58 20.08 -35.45
CA THR A 133 -8.94 20.98 -34.36
C THR A 133 -10.15 20.44 -33.61
N GLY A 134 -9.92 19.88 -32.43
CA GLY A 134 -10.91 19.82 -31.35
C GLY A 134 -10.26 20.44 -30.13
N ILE A 135 -10.95 21.34 -29.43
CA ILE A 135 -10.56 21.77 -28.08
C ILE A 135 -10.81 20.56 -27.16
N THR A 136 -9.91 19.57 -27.23
CA THR A 136 -9.86 18.51 -26.24
C THR A 136 -9.22 19.12 -25.02
N LEU A 137 -9.95 19.18 -23.90
CA LEU A 137 -9.34 19.41 -22.59
C LEU A 137 -8.12 18.49 -22.48
N PRO A 138 -6.95 19.00 -22.03
CA PRO A 138 -5.79 18.15 -21.85
C PRO A 138 -6.20 17.00 -20.93
N THR A 139 -6.23 15.80 -21.47
CA THR A 139 -6.50 14.61 -20.67
C THR A 139 -5.33 14.48 -19.71
N LEU A 140 -5.61 14.54 -18.41
CA LEU A 140 -4.56 14.35 -17.41
C LEU A 140 -3.95 12.96 -17.62
N ARG A 141 -2.64 12.93 -17.88
CA ARG A 141 -1.90 11.68 -17.94
C ARG A 141 -1.82 11.15 -16.51
N VAL A 142 -2.61 10.12 -16.20
CA VAL A 142 -2.53 9.44 -14.89
C VAL A 142 -1.26 8.59 -14.88
N SER A 143 -0.35 8.89 -13.95
CA SER A 143 0.91 8.15 -13.79
C SER A 143 1.35 8.15 -12.34
N LEU A 144 1.56 6.95 -11.79
CA LEU A 144 2.07 6.78 -10.42
C LEU A 144 3.40 7.52 -10.21
N ILE A 145 4.28 7.51 -11.21
CA ILE A 145 5.58 8.20 -11.15
C ILE A 145 5.38 9.72 -11.07
N GLN A 146 4.38 10.25 -11.76
CA GLN A 146 4.06 11.68 -11.68
C GLN A 146 3.52 12.04 -10.29
N ASP A 147 2.65 11.20 -9.73
CA ASP A 147 2.08 11.41 -8.39
C ASP A 147 3.13 11.34 -7.28
N MET A 148 4.19 10.55 -7.46
CA MET A 148 5.30 10.42 -6.50
C MET A 148 6.26 11.63 -6.45
N ARG A 149 6.22 12.53 -7.44
CA ARG A 149 7.15 13.67 -7.53
C ARG A 149 6.73 14.88 -6.68
N TYR A 150 5.54 14.84 -6.07
CA TYR A 150 4.95 15.91 -5.27
C TYR A 150 4.74 15.48 -3.82
#